data_AF-A0A329PH13-F1
#
_entry.id   AF-A0A329PH13-F1
#
_cell.length_a   1.000
_cell.length_b   1.000
_cell.length_c   1.000
_cell.angle_alpha   90.00
_cell.angle_beta   90.00
_cell.angle_gamma   90.00
#
_symmetry.space_group_name_H-M   'P 1'
#
loop_
_entity.id
_entity.type
_entity.pdbx_description
1 polymer ?
#
loop_
_entity_poly.entity_id
_entity_poly.type
_entity_poly.pdbx_seq_one_letter_code
_entity_poly.pdbx_strand_id
1 'polypeptide(L)'
;MAKIGHIQLRQKKMLYILGKSLELKRLVFVQKIRMERRFISMLHTYIVPGECVPKGRPRFTRKGHAFTPKKTRDYENLVKSTLIKAGAKPTDKAVQMEIFVFKGPLKSWTKKLLALAQQWRLLPTKKPDIDNYAKAILDASNGVLYKDDGQVVKLTATKAYAPKACVVINVLEVDQLVIDPWVIDLVNKNWQVKSNE
;
A
#
# COMPACT_ATOMS: atom_id res chain seq x y z
N MET A 1 -12.06 -40.40 -33.51
CA MET A 1 -10.73 -40.69 -32.93
C MET A 1 -9.83 -39.48 -33.21
N ALA A 2 -9.84 -38.42 -32.40
CA ALA A 2 -9.17 -38.26 -31.11
C ALA A 2 -7.66 -38.56 -31.16
N LYS A 3 -6.84 -37.50 -31.33
CA LYS A 3 -5.51 -37.23 -30.73
C LYS A 3 -4.68 -36.35 -31.67
N ILE A 4 -4.49 -35.09 -31.30
CA ILE A 4 -3.33 -34.20 -31.57
C ILE A 4 -3.53 -32.83 -30.87
N GLY A 5 -4.76 -32.47 -30.49
CA GLY A 5 -5.06 -31.17 -29.85
C GLY A 5 -4.71 -30.99 -28.35
N HIS A 6 -4.22 -32.01 -27.65
CA HIS A 6 -4.15 -31.98 -26.17
C HIS A 6 -2.78 -31.69 -25.55
N ILE A 7 -1.70 -31.60 -26.33
CA ILE A 7 -0.34 -31.45 -25.79
C ILE A 7 0.18 -30.00 -25.88
N GLN A 8 -0.29 -29.20 -26.84
CA GLN A 8 0.17 -27.81 -27.01
C GLN A 8 -0.53 -26.78 -26.09
N LEU A 9 -1.67 -27.15 -25.50
CA LEU A 9 -2.41 -26.32 -24.54
C LEU A 9 -1.87 -26.38 -23.11
N ARG A 10 -1.05 -27.39 -22.77
CA ARG A 10 -0.48 -27.53 -21.42
C ARG A 10 0.84 -26.78 -21.21
N GLN A 11 1.60 -26.52 -22.27
CA GLN A 11 2.87 -25.79 -22.16
C GLN A 11 2.70 -24.27 -22.35
N LYS A 12 1.68 -23.81 -23.09
CA LYS A 12 1.46 -22.37 -23.37
C LYS A 12 0.72 -21.58 -22.28
N LYS A 13 0.00 -22.20 -21.35
CA LYS A 13 -0.74 -21.47 -20.29
C LYS A 13 -0.11 -21.50 -18.91
N MET A 14 1.01 -22.21 -18.75
CA MET A 14 1.79 -22.23 -17.50
C MET A 14 2.73 -21.01 -17.38
N LEU A 15 3.06 -20.35 -18.50
CA LEU A 15 3.76 -19.06 -18.52
C LEU A 15 2.87 -17.84 -18.18
N TYR A 16 1.55 -18.02 -18.04
CA TYR A 16 0.61 -16.91 -17.83
C TYR A 16 0.44 -16.49 -16.36
N ILE A 17 1.08 -17.18 -15.40
CA ILE A 17 0.85 -16.99 -13.96
C ILE A 17 2.01 -16.30 -13.23
N LEU A 18 3.17 -16.09 -13.85
CA LEU A 18 4.40 -15.73 -13.10
C LEU A 18 4.96 -14.31 -13.27
N GLY A 19 4.43 -13.48 -14.17
CA GLY A 19 5.00 -12.13 -14.43
C GLY A 19 4.10 -10.94 -14.14
N LYS A 20 2.78 -11.14 -13.99
CA LYS A 20 1.81 -10.04 -14.17
C LYS A 20 1.21 -9.46 -12.91
N SER A 21 1.59 -9.80 -11.68
CA SER A 21 0.74 -9.37 -10.55
C SER A 21 1.02 -7.98 -9.97
N LEU A 22 2.24 -7.45 -10.08
CA LEU A 22 2.45 -6.01 -9.83
C LEU A 22 1.91 -5.17 -10.99
N GLU A 23 2.13 -5.61 -12.23
CA GLU A 23 1.54 -4.95 -13.40
C GLU A 23 0.02 -5.05 -13.45
N LEU A 24 -0.61 -6.14 -13.01
CA LEU A 24 -2.07 -6.33 -12.95
C LEU A 24 -2.69 -5.62 -11.75
N LYS A 25 -2.03 -5.52 -10.60
CA LYS A 25 -2.53 -4.65 -9.51
C LYS A 25 -2.38 -3.19 -9.90
N ARG A 26 -1.26 -2.81 -10.51
CA ARG A 26 -1.13 -1.50 -11.17
C ARG A 26 -2.19 -1.33 -12.24
N LEU A 27 -2.45 -2.34 -13.09
CA LEU A 27 -3.48 -2.30 -14.12
C LEU A 27 -4.88 -2.28 -13.54
N VAL A 28 -5.17 -2.87 -12.37
CA VAL A 28 -6.51 -2.92 -11.76
C VAL A 28 -6.75 -1.68 -10.90
N PHE A 29 -5.74 -1.16 -10.20
CA PHE A 29 -5.77 0.17 -9.59
C PHE A 29 -5.94 1.22 -10.69
N VAL A 30 -5.11 1.16 -11.74
CA VAL A 30 -5.21 2.03 -12.93
C VAL A 30 -6.50 1.75 -13.70
N GLN A 31 -7.02 0.52 -13.84
CA GLN A 31 -8.27 0.23 -14.56
C GLN A 31 -9.52 0.63 -13.77
N LYS A 32 -9.49 0.57 -12.44
CA LYS A 32 -10.53 1.16 -11.58
C LYS A 32 -10.48 2.70 -11.62
N ILE A 33 -9.35 3.27 -12.06
CA ILE A 33 -9.14 4.70 -12.37
C ILE A 33 -9.34 4.99 -13.89
N ARG A 34 -9.50 3.98 -14.76
CA ARG A 34 -9.51 4.13 -16.21
C ARG A 34 -10.92 4.33 -16.74
N MET A 35 -11.46 5.51 -16.50
CA MET A 35 -12.02 6.30 -17.58
C MET A 35 -11.26 7.63 -17.60
N GLU A 36 -10.66 7.94 -18.75
CA GLU A 36 -9.87 9.14 -19.07
C GLU A 36 -8.35 9.14 -18.76
N ARG A 37 -7.57 9.37 -19.83
CA ARG A 37 -6.10 9.43 -19.89
C ARG A 37 -5.45 10.55 -19.04
N ARG A 38 -6.21 11.31 -18.25
CA ARG A 38 -5.74 12.47 -17.47
C ARG A 38 -5.05 12.12 -16.15
N PHE A 39 -5.21 10.91 -15.61
CA PHE A 39 -4.73 10.57 -14.25
C PHE A 39 -3.35 9.92 -14.17
N ILE A 40 -2.78 9.43 -15.29
CA ILE A 40 -1.47 8.75 -15.27
C ILE A 40 -0.34 9.71 -14.85
N SER A 41 -0.46 11.00 -15.19
CA SER A 41 0.52 12.03 -14.79
C SER A 41 0.45 12.42 -13.31
N MET A 42 -0.57 11.97 -12.56
CA MET A 42 -0.77 12.33 -11.15
C MET A 42 -0.41 11.21 -10.17
N LEU A 43 -0.12 9.99 -10.68
CA LEU A 43 0.27 8.84 -9.86
C LEU A 43 1.79 8.76 -9.75
N HIS A 44 2.31 8.87 -8.52
CA HIS A 44 3.71 8.66 -8.21
C HIS A 44 3.90 7.39 -7.38
N THR A 45 4.93 6.61 -7.70
CA THR A 45 5.27 5.37 -6.99
C THR A 45 6.68 5.45 -6.45
N TYR A 46 6.83 5.15 -5.16
CA TYR A 46 8.10 5.13 -4.45
C TYR A 46 8.35 3.75 -3.83
N ILE A 47 9.61 3.36 -3.73
CA ILE A 47 10.02 2.10 -3.11
C ILE A 47 11.02 2.39 -1.99
N VAL A 48 10.65 2.01 -0.76
CA VAL A 48 11.54 2.05 0.40
C VAL A 48 12.15 0.67 0.61
N PRO A 49 13.48 0.52 0.54
CA PRO A 49 14.13 -0.77 0.74
C PRO A 49 14.14 -1.18 2.22
N GLY A 50 14.03 -2.49 2.49
CA GLY A 50 14.18 -3.06 3.83
C GLY A 50 12.87 -3.43 4.52
N GLU A 51 12.99 -4.00 5.72
CA GLU A 51 11.82 -4.33 6.55
C GLU A 51 11.16 -3.07 7.07
N CYS A 52 9.83 -3.01 6.93
CA CYS A 52 9.06 -1.93 7.53
C CYS A 52 9.09 -2.02 9.05
N VAL A 53 9.31 -0.88 9.72
CA VAL A 53 9.22 -0.79 11.18
C VAL A 53 7.84 -0.24 11.53
N PRO A 54 7.02 -0.96 12.32
CA PRO A 54 5.72 -0.45 12.75
C PRO A 54 5.91 0.76 13.65
N LYS A 55 4.95 1.70 13.62
CA LYS A 55 4.95 2.84 14.54
C LYS A 55 4.91 2.35 15.99
N GLY A 56 6.00 2.56 16.72
CA GLY A 56 6.02 2.35 18.16
C GLY A 56 5.18 3.41 18.90
N ARG A 57 4.50 2.99 19.97
CA ARG A 57 3.81 3.91 20.89
C ARG A 57 4.81 4.87 21.54
N PRO A 58 4.43 6.13 21.83
CA PRO A 58 5.27 7.05 22.58
C PRO A 58 5.73 6.43 23.89
N ARG A 59 6.98 6.69 24.26
CA ARG A 59 7.55 6.30 25.55
C ARG A 59 7.70 7.54 26.40
N PHE A 60 7.56 7.40 27.70
CA PHE A 60 7.66 8.52 28.63
C PHE A 60 8.99 8.46 29.37
N THR A 61 9.64 9.60 29.49
CA THR A 61 10.78 9.77 30.40
C THR A 61 10.28 9.77 31.84
N ARG A 62 11.19 9.60 32.81
CA ARG A 62 10.87 9.76 34.25
C ARG A 62 10.25 11.11 34.60
N LYS A 63 10.50 12.14 33.78
CA LYS A 63 9.97 13.51 33.94
C LYS A 63 8.64 13.75 33.19
N GLY A 64 8.04 12.70 32.61
CA GLY A 64 6.74 12.80 31.92
C GLY A 64 6.79 13.22 30.45
N HIS A 65 7.97 13.55 29.89
CA HIS A 65 8.07 13.88 28.46
C HIS A 65 7.90 12.64 27.57
N ALA A 66 7.00 12.72 26.60
CA ALA A 66 6.81 11.69 25.58
C ALA A 66 7.90 11.78 24.50
N PHE A 67 8.41 10.65 24.05
CA PHE A 67 9.34 10.56 22.93
C PHE A 67 9.06 9.35 22.04
N THR A 68 9.30 9.52 20.73
CA THR A 68 9.24 8.43 19.76
C THR A 68 10.44 7.49 19.96
N PRO A 69 10.24 6.17 20.05
CA PRO A 69 11.35 5.21 20.14
C PRO A 69 12.36 5.39 19.01
N LYS A 70 13.66 5.26 19.33
CA LYS A 70 14.77 5.43 18.37
C LYS A 70 14.55 4.66 17.07
N LYS A 71 14.16 3.38 17.16
CA LYS A 71 13.93 2.52 15.98
C LYS A 71 12.86 3.07 15.04
N THR A 72 11.79 3.64 15.58
CA THR A 72 10.71 4.26 14.81
C THR A 72 11.21 5.51 14.10
N ARG A 73 11.88 6.40 14.85
CA ARG A 73 12.45 7.65 14.30
C ARG A 73 13.48 7.39 13.20
N ASP A 74 14.38 6.42 13.42
CA ASP A 74 15.42 6.07 12.44
C ASP A 74 14.78 5.53 11.15
N TYR A 75 13.70 4.76 11.26
CA TYR A 75 12.96 4.27 10.11
C TYR A 75 12.19 5.38 9.38
N GLU A 76 11.54 6.29 10.11
CA GLU A 76 10.86 7.46 9.52
C GLU A 76 11.86 8.33 8.74
N ASN A 77 13.07 8.53 9.27
CA ASN A 77 14.15 9.23 8.57
C ASN A 77 14.63 8.49 7.31
N LEU A 78 14.73 7.16 7.35
CA LEU A 78 15.06 6.35 6.18
C LEU A 78 14.01 6.53 5.07
N VAL A 79 12.72 6.44 5.41
CA VAL A 79 11.62 6.65 4.46
C VAL A 79 11.71 8.05 3.87
N LYS A 80 11.77 9.08 4.71
CA LYS A 80 11.86 10.49 4.29
C LYS A 80 13.02 10.75 3.35
N SER A 81 14.23 10.29 3.71
CA SER A 81 15.41 10.46 2.87
C SER A 81 15.31 9.69 1.54
N THR A 82 14.67 8.53 1.54
CA THR A 82 14.44 7.74 0.31
C THR A 82 13.49 8.48 -0.64
N LEU A 83 12.39 9.03 -0.11
CA LEU A 83 11.43 9.80 -0.89
C LEU A 83 12.07 11.06 -1.48
N ILE A 84 12.80 11.84 -0.67
CA ILE A 84 13.49 13.05 -1.13
C ILE A 84 14.51 12.73 -2.22
N LYS A 85 15.31 11.66 -2.05
CA LYS A 85 16.27 11.20 -3.07
C LYS A 85 15.60 10.76 -4.36
N ALA A 86 14.37 10.24 -4.29
CA ALA A 86 13.56 9.90 -5.45
C ALA A 86 12.90 11.12 -6.12
N GLY A 87 13.18 12.34 -5.66
CA GLY A 87 12.66 13.58 -6.23
C GLY A 87 11.25 13.94 -5.77
N ALA A 88 10.76 13.31 -4.69
CA ALA A 88 9.45 13.62 -4.14
C ALA A 88 9.33 15.10 -3.74
N LYS A 89 8.18 15.69 -4.05
CA LYS A 89 7.82 17.04 -3.64
C LYS A 89 6.42 17.03 -3.03
N PRO A 90 6.16 17.80 -1.96
CA PRO A 90 4.86 17.83 -1.35
C PRO A 90 3.85 18.53 -2.26
N THR A 91 2.67 17.92 -2.40
CA THR A 91 1.52 18.53 -3.10
C THR A 91 0.62 19.31 -2.16
N ASP A 92 -0.12 20.27 -2.73
CA ASP A 92 -1.18 21.04 -2.06
C ASP A 92 -2.57 20.42 -2.22
N LYS A 93 -2.70 19.37 -3.04
CA LYS A 93 -3.99 18.74 -3.34
C LYS A 93 -4.32 17.62 -2.35
N ALA A 94 -5.57 17.20 -2.35
CA ALA A 94 -5.97 15.95 -1.68
C ALA A 94 -5.28 14.76 -2.35
N VAL A 95 -4.93 13.75 -1.56
CA VAL A 95 -4.22 12.56 -2.04
C VAL A 95 -4.91 11.26 -1.63
N GLN A 96 -4.87 10.29 -2.54
CA GLN A 96 -5.11 8.88 -2.22
C GLN A 96 -3.76 8.18 -2.09
N MET A 97 -3.60 7.40 -1.02
CA MET A 97 -2.40 6.60 -0.79
C MET A 97 -2.72 5.11 -0.79
N GLU A 98 -1.84 4.35 -1.44
CA GLU A 98 -1.83 2.90 -1.36
C GLU A 98 -0.43 2.44 -0.91
N ILE A 99 -0.40 1.70 0.19
CA ILE A 99 0.82 1.25 0.85
C ILE A 99 0.88 -0.27 0.79
N PHE A 100 1.91 -0.82 0.15
CA PHE A 100 2.21 -2.24 0.19
C PHE A 100 3.42 -2.49 1.08
N VAL A 101 3.22 -3.24 2.16
CA VAL A 101 4.28 -3.71 3.05
C VAL A 101 4.64 -5.13 2.63
N PHE A 102 5.80 -5.30 2.00
CA PHE A 102 6.33 -6.61 1.65
C PHE A 102 7.31 -7.09 2.73
N LYS A 103 6.98 -8.22 3.35
CA LYS A 103 7.86 -8.91 4.29
C LYS A 103 8.77 -9.87 3.54
N GLY A 104 10.03 -9.99 3.99
CA GLY A 104 10.92 -11.03 3.51
C GLY A 104 10.55 -12.42 4.05
N PRO A 105 10.94 -13.51 3.36
CA PRO A 105 10.81 -14.85 3.91
C PRO A 105 11.74 -15.05 5.11
N LEU A 106 11.36 -15.91 6.05
CA LEU A 106 12.27 -16.30 7.14
C LEU A 106 13.31 -17.31 6.62
N LYS A 107 14.50 -17.28 7.21
CA LYS A 107 15.60 -18.21 6.86
C LYS A 107 15.22 -19.68 7.02
N SER A 108 14.34 -20.00 7.97
CA SER A 108 13.89 -21.36 8.27
C SER A 108 12.74 -21.86 7.38
N TRP A 109 12.29 -21.07 6.40
CA TRP A 109 11.19 -21.48 5.55
C TRP A 109 11.57 -22.60 4.59
N THR A 110 10.70 -23.59 4.47
CA THR A 110 10.83 -24.67 3.49
C THR A 110 10.54 -24.16 2.07
N LYS A 111 11.01 -24.91 1.06
CA LYS A 111 10.70 -24.62 -0.37
C LYS A 111 9.19 -24.47 -0.63
N LYS A 112 8.37 -25.28 0.06
CA LYS A 112 6.91 -25.22 -0.03
C LYS A 112 6.35 -23.88 0.45
N LEU A 113 6.83 -23.37 1.59
CA LEU A 113 6.40 -22.07 2.12
C LEU A 113 6.83 -20.93 1.22
N LEU A 114 8.05 -20.98 0.69
CA LEU A 114 8.54 -20.00 -0.28
C LEU A 114 7.67 -19.94 -1.54
N ALA A 115 7.28 -21.10 -2.09
CA ALA A 115 6.40 -21.16 -3.25
C ALA A 115 5.00 -20.59 -2.96
N LEU A 116 4.42 -20.89 -1.78
CA LEU A 116 3.12 -20.32 -1.37
C LEU A 116 3.20 -18.80 -1.17
N ALA A 117 4.31 -18.30 -0.63
CA ALA A 117 4.55 -16.87 -0.44
C ALA A 117 4.70 -16.12 -1.77
N GLN A 118 5.41 -16.71 -2.74
CA GLN A 118 5.56 -16.16 -4.10
C GLN A 118 4.21 -16.07 -4.84
N GLN A 119 3.27 -16.96 -4.53
CA GLN A 119 1.91 -16.95 -5.08
C GLN A 119 0.90 -16.13 -4.26
N TRP A 120 1.34 -15.44 -3.20
CA TRP A 120 0.50 -14.77 -2.19
C TRP A 120 -0.63 -15.63 -1.60
N ARG A 121 -0.40 -16.94 -1.52
CA ARG A 121 -1.29 -17.89 -0.83
C ARG A 121 -0.92 -18.04 0.65
N LEU A 122 0.33 -17.71 1.00
CA LEU A 122 0.74 -17.54 2.39
C LEU A 122 0.59 -16.06 2.76
N LEU A 123 -0.24 -15.78 3.77
CA LEU A 123 -0.55 -14.40 4.19
C LEU A 123 0.21 -14.04 5.47
N PRO A 124 0.81 -12.82 5.58
CA PRO A 124 1.52 -12.39 6.78
C PRO A 124 0.54 -11.95 7.88
N THR A 125 -0.18 -12.88 8.50
CA THR A 125 -1.23 -12.58 9.50
C THR A 125 -0.68 -12.23 10.87
N LYS A 126 0.56 -12.61 11.18
CA LYS A 126 1.21 -12.30 12.47
C LYS A 126 1.43 -10.79 12.65
N LYS A 127 1.52 -10.36 13.91
CA LYS A 127 1.95 -9.00 14.30
C LYS A 127 3.27 -8.63 13.62
N PRO A 128 3.58 -7.34 13.47
CA PRO A 128 2.76 -6.16 13.75
C PRO A 128 1.49 -5.98 12.91
N ASP A 129 0.55 -5.20 13.43
CA ASP A 129 -0.70 -4.84 12.77
C ASP A 129 -0.44 -3.85 11.61
N ILE A 130 -1.31 -3.89 10.61
CA ILE A 130 -1.09 -3.19 9.34
C ILE A 130 -1.23 -1.66 9.47
N ASP A 131 -2.12 -1.22 10.35
CA ASP A 131 -2.33 0.18 10.72
C ASP A 131 -1.05 0.82 11.28
N ASN A 132 -0.28 0.09 12.09
CA ASN A 132 0.98 0.59 12.64
C ASN A 132 2.06 0.76 11.57
N TYR A 133 2.08 -0.11 10.56
CA TYR A 133 2.97 0.09 9.41
C TYR A 133 2.51 1.28 8.56
N ALA A 134 1.22 1.36 8.26
CA ALA A 134 0.67 2.48 7.50
C ALA A 134 0.96 3.81 8.22
N LYS A 135 0.75 3.88 9.53
CA LYS A 135 1.05 5.07 10.34
C LYS A 135 2.52 5.49 10.27
N ALA A 136 3.47 4.54 10.36
CA ALA A 136 4.89 4.88 10.24
C ALA A 136 5.24 5.49 8.87
N ILE A 137 4.60 5.00 7.79
CA ILE A 137 4.79 5.54 6.45
C ILE A 137 4.12 6.91 6.29
N LEU A 138 2.91 7.10 6.81
CA LEU A 138 2.21 8.39 6.78
C LEU A 138 3.00 9.46 7.55
N ASP A 139 3.35 9.17 8.81
CA ASP A 139 4.11 10.09 9.67
C ASP A 139 5.44 10.50 8.99
N ALA A 140 6.12 9.58 8.28
CA ALA A 140 7.36 9.86 7.55
C ALA A 140 7.16 10.59 6.21
N SER A 141 5.98 10.47 5.59
CA SER A 141 5.63 11.09 4.31
C SER A 141 5.12 12.52 4.47
N ASN A 142 4.74 12.91 5.69
CA ASN A 142 4.25 14.25 5.99
C ASN A 142 5.34 15.32 5.78
N GLY A 143 4.97 16.40 5.10
CA GLY A 143 5.89 17.43 4.62
C GLY A 143 6.81 16.99 3.46
N VAL A 144 6.61 15.78 2.90
CA VAL A 144 7.44 15.22 1.82
C VAL A 144 6.60 14.86 0.59
N LEU A 145 5.52 14.10 0.76
CA LEU A 145 4.57 13.76 -0.31
C LEU A 145 3.36 14.71 -0.35
N TYR A 146 3.00 15.26 0.81
CA TYR A 146 1.93 16.23 1.04
C TYR A 146 2.38 17.16 2.17
N LYS A 147 1.73 18.32 2.33
CA LYS A 147 2.10 19.31 3.35
C LYS A 147 1.55 18.95 4.73
N ASP A 148 0.36 18.36 4.78
CA ASP A 148 -0.36 18.02 6.00
C ASP A 148 -1.05 16.65 5.89
N ASP A 149 -1.10 15.89 6.99
CA ASP A 149 -1.70 14.55 7.00
C ASP A 149 -3.22 14.55 6.75
N GLY A 150 -3.88 15.69 7.00
CA GLY A 150 -5.26 15.94 6.62
C GLY A 150 -5.53 15.89 5.11
N GLN A 151 -4.50 15.97 4.26
CA GLN A 151 -4.65 15.83 2.80
C GLN A 151 -4.90 14.38 2.36
N VAL A 152 -4.67 13.39 3.22
CA VAL A 152 -4.87 11.97 2.87
C VAL A 152 -6.34 11.58 3.00
N VAL A 153 -7.08 11.64 1.89
CA VAL A 153 -8.54 11.39 1.86
C VAL A 153 -8.92 9.93 1.63
N LYS A 154 -7.96 9.10 1.20
CA LYS A 154 -8.14 7.66 1.05
C LYS A 154 -6.84 6.94 1.32
N LEU A 155 -6.92 5.89 2.14
CA LEU A 155 -5.78 5.05 2.47
C LEU A 155 -6.13 3.57 2.26
N THR A 156 -5.33 2.90 1.44
CA THR A 156 -5.32 1.45 1.36
C THR A 156 -3.99 0.94 1.87
N ALA A 157 -3.99 -0.04 2.77
CA ALA A 157 -2.79 -0.71 3.22
C ALA A 157 -2.91 -2.21 2.95
N THR A 158 -1.85 -2.81 2.41
CA THR A 158 -1.75 -4.26 2.17
C THR A 158 -0.43 -4.80 2.73
N LYS A 159 -0.46 -5.94 3.42
CA LYS A 159 0.75 -6.70 3.78
C LYS A 159 0.83 -8.01 3.01
N ALA A 160 1.97 -8.28 2.41
CA ALA A 160 2.23 -9.48 1.62
C ALA A 160 3.68 -9.95 1.81
N TYR A 161 4.02 -11.12 1.28
CA TYR A 161 5.42 -11.55 1.17
C TYR A 161 5.98 -11.20 -0.21
N ALA A 162 7.29 -10.95 -0.25
CA ALA A 162 8.08 -10.83 -1.47
C ALA A 162 9.45 -11.48 -1.25
N PRO A 163 10.26 -11.70 -2.31
CA PRO A 163 11.60 -12.27 -2.16
C PRO A 163 12.51 -11.47 -1.23
N LYS A 164 12.33 -10.14 -1.18
CA LYS A 164 13.04 -9.24 -0.28
C LYS A 164 12.05 -8.25 0.34
N ALA A 165 12.32 -7.87 1.58
CA ALA A 165 11.50 -6.89 2.29
C ALA A 165 11.63 -5.50 1.65
N CYS A 166 10.50 -4.85 1.44
CA CYS A 166 10.40 -3.47 0.98
C CYS A 166 9.01 -2.90 1.28
N VAL A 167 8.87 -1.60 1.11
CA VAL A 167 7.56 -0.93 1.08
C VAL A 167 7.40 -0.24 -0.26
N VAL A 168 6.23 -0.41 -0.88
CA VAL A 168 5.83 0.35 -2.07
C VAL A 168 4.76 1.34 -1.65
N ILE A 169 4.95 2.61 -2.02
CA ILE A 169 4.07 3.72 -1.71
C ILE A 169 3.58 4.30 -3.03
N ASN A 170 2.28 4.21 -3.27
CA ASN A 170 1.62 4.89 -4.36
C ASN A 170 0.91 6.11 -3.79
N VAL A 171 1.09 7.26 -4.43
CA VAL A 171 0.38 8.50 -4.11
C VAL A 171 -0.25 9.06 -5.38
N LEU A 172 -1.53 9.38 -5.31
CA LEU A 172 -2.31 9.93 -6.40
C LEU A 172 -2.94 11.24 -5.94
N GLU A 173 -2.66 12.33 -6.65
CA GLU A 173 -3.43 13.56 -6.48
C GLU A 173 -4.86 13.36 -6.99
N VAL A 174 -5.84 13.85 -6.23
CA VAL A 174 -7.25 13.75 -6.60
C VAL A 174 -7.98 15.06 -6.34
N ASP A 175 -8.85 15.42 -7.28
CA ASP A 175 -9.78 16.55 -7.13
C ASP A 175 -11.18 16.07 -6.70
N GLN A 176 -11.47 14.77 -6.86
CA GLN A 176 -12.74 14.14 -6.49
C GLN A 176 -12.52 12.71 -5.96
N LEU A 177 -13.36 12.30 -5.01
CA LEU A 177 -13.38 10.94 -4.48
C LEU A 177 -14.58 10.18 -5.05
N VAL A 178 -14.33 9.00 -5.63
CA VAL A 178 -15.40 8.06 -5.99
C VAL A 178 -15.70 7.20 -4.76
N ILE A 179 -16.88 7.42 -4.18
CA ILE A 179 -17.44 6.60 -3.11
C ILE A 179 -18.39 5.58 -3.75
N ASP A 180 -18.32 4.32 -3.30
CA ASP A 180 -19.18 3.28 -3.86
C ASP A 180 -20.67 3.62 -3.63
N PRO A 181 -21.55 3.56 -4.65
CA PRO A 181 -22.93 4.06 -4.54
C PRO A 181 -23.76 3.44 -3.42
N TRP A 182 -23.53 2.17 -3.10
CA TRP A 182 -24.23 1.49 -2.00
C TRP A 182 -23.89 2.07 -0.63
N VAL A 183 -22.66 2.60 -0.45
CA VAL A 183 -22.26 3.29 0.79
C VAL A 183 -23.01 4.62 0.90
N ILE A 184 -23.11 5.36 -0.20
CA ILE A 184 -23.87 6.61 -0.27
C ILE A 184 -25.34 6.37 0.07
N ASP A 185 -25.95 5.36 -0.55
CA ASP A 185 -27.33 4.96 -0.26
C ASP A 185 -27.53 4.56 1.21
N LEU A 186 -26.60 3.79 1.79
CA LEU A 186 -26.65 3.41 3.19
C LEU A 186 -26.58 4.63 4.13
N VAL A 187 -25.66 5.56 3.88
CA VAL A 187 -25.55 6.80 4.68
C VAL A 187 -26.82 7.63 4.56
N ASN A 188 -27.29 7.85 3.32
CA ASN A 188 -28.48 8.64 3.06
C ASN A 188 -29.73 8.04 3.71
N LYS A 189 -29.89 6.72 3.74
CA LYS A 189 -31.04 6.09 4.40
C LYS A 189 -31.04 6.24 5.91
N ASN A 190 -29.87 6.16 6.54
CA ASN A 190 -29.75 6.10 8.00
C ASN A 190 -29.51 7.47 8.66
N TRP A 191 -29.10 8.48 7.90
CA TRP A 191 -28.67 9.77 8.45
C TRP A 191 -29.25 10.97 7.70
N GLN A 192 -30.47 10.88 7.16
CA GLN A 192 -31.15 12.10 6.72
C GLN A 192 -31.36 13.01 7.93
N VAL A 193 -30.75 14.19 7.89
CA VAL A 193 -31.18 15.30 8.74
C VAL A 193 -32.61 15.58 8.31
N LYS A 194 -33.59 15.34 9.18
CA LYS A 194 -34.93 15.93 8.98
C LYS A 194 -34.68 17.42 8.89
N SER A 195 -34.87 18.00 7.71
CA SER A 195 -34.92 19.45 7.55
C SER A 195 -36.04 19.92 8.46
N ASN A 196 -35.69 20.50 9.61
CA ASN A 196 -36.65 21.25 10.39
C ASN A 196 -37.01 22.47 9.52
N GLU A 197 -38.26 22.51 9.11
CA GLU A 197 -38.94 23.71 8.59
C GLU A 197 -38.79 24.89 9.55
#